data_AF-A0A7W0NA33-F1
#
_entry.id   AF-A0A7W0NA33-F1
#
_cell.length_a   1.000
_cell.length_b   1.000
_cell.length_c   1.000
_cell.angle_alpha   90.00
_cell.angle_beta   90.00
_cell.angle_gamma   90.00
#
_symmetry.space_group_name_H-M   'P 1'
#
loop_
_entity.id
_entity.type
_entity.pdbx_description
1 polymer ?
#
loop_
_entity_poly.entity_id
_entity_poly.type
_entity_poly.pdbx_seq_one_letter_code
_entity_poly.pdbx_strand_id
1 'polypeptide(L)'
;MAITFLPLLFLFILGLGAAGAYHLRQTNQAAAYSRGVTAQAAQDYLQAASAFADATGYRDAAARHAAVQVELGIYRAAYLDGLMALESGQYAAAISALEPIVRDLPGYKDAAPLLAQARSGWEAALLIEADRAEMTREWLAAERSLAALAELDPSDEIITARLKALRREHTPFLIGRDSGLYLVSPDLTDERLITDAVSVSWPVWSPDRTRIAFVSIELSTPDEASLYLIDTEGQDLELLATGVTPYRPPTWSPDGTRLVYTSLAGWDAPRNLGVINIAMIDLASRVVTDLTGNELTHANHAVWSPTGDRIAFVSKAASTVTGSGQGIRFGESSLYILTLRTGELTELAAGQLTDAWRVAWSPADDRLLIFSRHRSQGYNPDLTSIQLLDMASGNLTEMTPDPTDLWMPVWSPDGTRFAFVEGNRVLRIRDGGPGEVWVNLPTPISGMVSWSPDGSALIVTSTAEEHPSYLVALDDGGIQRTPLELPFTSDRYLGAPPQWSAVNPASPLSPPTVAGTALDSAAIAR
;
A
#
# COMPACT_ATOMS: atom_id res chain seq x y z
N MET A 1 -90.71 -24.23 44.22
CA MET A 1 -89.42 -23.74 44.75
C MET A 1 -88.32 -24.63 44.17
N ALA A 2 -87.76 -24.32 42.99
CA ALA A 2 -86.52 -24.91 42.42
C ALA A 2 -86.34 -24.53 40.93
N ILE A 3 -86.29 -23.23 40.58
CA ILE A 3 -85.82 -22.78 39.26
C ILE A 3 -85.02 -21.49 39.48
N THR A 4 -83.75 -21.59 39.88
CA THR A 4 -82.82 -20.43 39.99
C THR A 4 -81.32 -20.80 40.08
N PHE A 5 -80.87 -22.03 39.73
CA PHE A 5 -79.44 -22.40 39.89
C PHE A 5 -78.67 -22.79 38.60
N LEU A 6 -79.34 -22.94 37.45
CA LEU A 6 -78.65 -23.32 36.20
C LEU A 6 -77.75 -22.25 35.56
N PRO A 7 -78.06 -20.93 35.60
CA PRO A 7 -77.18 -19.91 34.99
C PRO A 7 -75.86 -19.70 35.76
N LEU A 8 -75.87 -19.93 37.08
CA LEU A 8 -74.70 -19.75 37.95
C LEU A 8 -73.65 -20.85 37.76
N LEU A 9 -74.06 -22.10 37.52
CA LEU A 9 -73.13 -23.21 37.29
C LEU A 9 -72.41 -23.09 35.94
N PHE A 10 -73.12 -22.62 34.90
CA PHE A 10 -72.53 -22.38 33.57
C PHE A 10 -71.54 -21.21 33.59
N LEU A 11 -71.85 -20.13 34.33
CA LEU A 11 -70.91 -19.02 34.58
C LEU A 11 -69.69 -19.46 35.40
N PHE A 12 -69.83 -20.41 36.32
CA PHE A 12 -68.72 -20.93 37.13
C PHE A 12 -67.78 -21.85 36.32
N ILE A 13 -68.32 -22.69 35.44
CA ILE A 13 -67.53 -23.55 34.54
C ILE A 13 -66.82 -22.71 33.45
N LEU A 14 -67.50 -21.70 32.89
CA LEU A 14 -66.88 -20.70 32.01
C LEU A 14 -65.81 -19.88 32.75
N GLY A 15 -66.04 -19.52 34.01
CA GLY A 15 -65.08 -18.82 34.87
C GLY A 15 -63.84 -19.65 35.21
N LEU A 16 -63.98 -20.94 35.48
CA LEU A 16 -62.86 -21.87 35.71
C LEU A 16 -62.06 -22.15 34.43
N GLY A 17 -62.72 -22.30 33.28
CA GLY A 17 -62.06 -22.41 31.98
C GLY A 17 -61.30 -21.15 31.59
N ALA A 18 -61.89 -19.97 31.84
CA ALA A 18 -61.25 -18.68 31.63
C ALA A 18 -60.07 -18.45 32.59
N ALA A 19 -60.18 -18.85 33.87
CA ALA A 19 -59.10 -18.76 34.85
C ALA A 19 -57.94 -19.70 34.51
N GLY A 20 -58.21 -20.92 34.04
CA GLY A 20 -57.19 -21.86 33.58
C GLY A 20 -56.46 -21.36 32.33
N ALA A 21 -57.20 -20.85 31.34
CA ALA A 21 -56.60 -20.26 30.14
C ALA A 21 -55.79 -18.99 30.44
N TYR A 22 -56.24 -18.17 31.39
CA TYR A 22 -55.51 -16.99 31.86
C TYR A 22 -54.19 -17.37 32.55
N HIS A 23 -54.21 -18.38 33.43
CA HIS A 23 -53.01 -18.88 34.08
C HIS A 23 -51.99 -19.42 33.09
N LEU A 24 -52.44 -20.23 32.12
CA LEU A 24 -51.58 -20.79 31.08
C LEU A 24 -50.94 -19.71 30.20
N ARG A 25 -51.71 -18.65 29.89
CA ARG A 25 -51.21 -17.50 29.13
C ARG A 25 -50.13 -16.75 29.89
N GLN A 26 -50.32 -16.52 31.19
CA GLN A 26 -49.32 -15.87 32.03
C GLN A 26 -48.03 -16.70 32.17
N THR A 27 -48.11 -18.03 32.34
CA THR A 27 -46.91 -18.88 32.39
C THR A 27 -46.15 -18.87 31.07
N ASN A 28 -46.85 -18.94 29.94
CA ASN A 28 -46.21 -18.86 28.61
C ASN A 28 -45.53 -17.50 28.38
N GLN A 29 -46.19 -16.40 28.75
CA GLN A 29 -45.62 -15.05 28.66
C GLN A 29 -44.41 -14.86 29.60
N ALA A 30 -44.45 -15.43 30.81
CA ALA A 30 -43.32 -15.38 31.74
C ALA A 30 -42.11 -16.17 31.22
N ALA A 31 -42.34 -17.34 30.61
CA ALA A 31 -41.30 -18.13 29.98
C ALA A 31 -40.70 -17.41 28.75
N ALA A 32 -41.55 -16.82 27.89
CA ALA A 32 -41.11 -16.00 26.76
C ALA A 32 -40.29 -14.80 27.22
N TYR A 33 -40.75 -14.07 28.24
CA TYR A 33 -40.01 -12.95 28.82
C TYR A 33 -38.64 -13.38 29.35
N SER A 34 -38.55 -14.51 30.06
CA SER A 34 -37.27 -15.03 30.55
C SER A 34 -36.33 -15.39 29.40
N ARG A 35 -36.83 -16.02 28.33
CA ARG A 35 -36.03 -16.29 27.13
C ARG A 35 -35.51 -15.00 26.50
N GLY A 36 -36.35 -13.96 26.41
CA GLY A 36 -35.98 -12.66 25.87
C GLY A 36 -34.88 -11.97 26.66
N VAL A 37 -34.96 -12.00 28.00
CA VAL A 37 -33.90 -11.45 28.87
C VAL A 37 -32.58 -12.21 28.70
N THR A 38 -32.62 -13.54 28.66
CA THR A 38 -31.42 -14.35 28.45
C THR A 38 -30.79 -14.10 27.08
N ALA A 39 -31.60 -14.06 26.03
CA ALA A 39 -31.14 -13.78 24.66
C ALA A 39 -30.54 -12.37 24.54
N GLN A 40 -31.19 -11.36 25.14
CA GLN A 40 -30.69 -9.98 25.14
C GLN A 40 -29.35 -9.87 25.89
N ALA A 41 -29.18 -10.57 27.01
CA ALA A 41 -27.92 -10.61 27.74
C ALA A 41 -26.81 -11.32 26.97
N ALA A 42 -27.16 -12.28 26.12
CA ALA A 42 -26.25 -12.96 25.19
C ALA A 42 -26.03 -12.18 23.88
N GLN A 43 -26.61 -10.98 23.74
CA GLN A 43 -26.61 -10.18 22.50
C GLN A 43 -27.23 -10.89 21.28
N ASP A 44 -28.05 -11.92 21.49
CA ASP A 44 -28.88 -12.53 20.44
C ASP A 44 -30.14 -11.68 20.25
N TYR A 45 -29.99 -10.59 19.50
CA TYR A 45 -31.05 -9.61 19.29
C TYR A 45 -32.24 -10.19 18.52
N LEU A 46 -32.03 -11.19 17.65
CA LEU A 46 -33.10 -11.85 16.90
C LEU A 46 -33.99 -12.68 17.83
N GLN A 47 -33.37 -13.53 18.67
CA GLN A 47 -34.10 -14.33 19.64
C GLN A 47 -34.73 -13.44 20.72
N ALA A 48 -34.05 -12.38 21.16
CA ALA A 48 -34.58 -11.41 22.11
C ALA A 48 -35.82 -10.70 21.57
N ALA A 49 -35.78 -10.20 20.33
CA ALA A 49 -36.92 -9.57 19.69
C ALA A 49 -38.12 -10.52 19.60
N SER A 50 -37.91 -11.73 19.09
CA SER A 50 -38.95 -12.76 18.98
C SER A 50 -39.57 -13.09 20.35
N ALA A 51 -38.74 -13.33 21.36
CA ALA A 51 -39.19 -13.72 22.69
C ALA A 51 -39.92 -12.58 23.45
N PHE A 52 -39.50 -11.32 23.27
CA PHE A 52 -40.23 -10.18 23.84
C PHE A 52 -41.55 -9.90 23.10
N ALA A 53 -41.61 -10.16 21.79
CA ALA A 53 -42.87 -10.10 21.04
C ALA A 53 -43.86 -11.17 21.54
N ASP A 54 -43.40 -12.40 21.79
CA ASP A 54 -44.22 -13.47 22.38
C ASP A 54 -44.70 -13.15 23.81
N ALA A 55 -43.96 -12.30 24.54
CA ALA A 55 -44.30 -11.84 25.88
C ALA A 55 -45.17 -10.57 25.91
N THR A 56 -45.82 -10.21 24.81
CA THR A 56 -46.65 -8.98 24.70
C THR A 56 -47.68 -8.88 25.83
N GLY A 57 -47.71 -7.73 26.52
CA GLY A 57 -48.62 -7.46 27.65
C GLY A 57 -48.10 -7.94 29.01
N TYR A 58 -46.90 -8.52 29.07
CA TYR A 58 -46.26 -8.97 30.30
C TYR A 58 -45.10 -8.06 30.70
N ARG A 59 -45.19 -7.43 31.87
CA ARG A 59 -44.18 -6.51 32.42
C ARG A 59 -43.77 -5.42 31.42
N ASP A 60 -42.47 -5.17 31.27
CA ASP A 60 -41.81 -4.24 30.36
C ASP A 60 -41.44 -4.87 29.00
N ALA A 61 -41.99 -6.04 28.64
CA ALA A 61 -41.66 -6.74 27.39
C ALA A 61 -41.80 -5.85 26.15
N ALA A 62 -42.85 -5.03 26.08
CA ALA A 62 -43.07 -4.12 24.94
C ALA A 62 -41.96 -3.05 24.81
N ALA A 63 -41.50 -2.49 25.94
CA ALA A 63 -40.41 -1.51 25.94
C ALA A 63 -39.07 -2.16 25.56
N ARG A 64 -38.82 -3.38 26.07
CA ARG A 64 -37.62 -4.16 25.70
C ARG A 64 -37.63 -4.58 24.24
N HIS A 65 -38.77 -5.02 23.71
CA HIS A 65 -38.94 -5.29 22.29
C HIS A 65 -38.61 -4.05 21.46
N ALA A 66 -39.15 -2.88 21.82
CA ALA A 66 -38.85 -1.63 21.12
C ALA A 66 -37.35 -1.27 21.17
N ALA A 67 -36.68 -1.43 22.31
CA ALA A 67 -35.25 -1.19 22.44
C ALA A 67 -34.43 -2.13 21.54
N VAL A 68 -34.74 -3.43 21.53
CA VAL A 68 -34.07 -4.40 20.64
C VAL A 68 -34.32 -4.07 19.16
N GLN A 69 -35.49 -3.57 18.80
CA GLN A 69 -35.77 -3.13 17.42
C GLN A 69 -34.96 -1.90 17.00
N VAL A 70 -34.61 -1.01 17.95
CA VAL A 70 -33.70 0.11 17.69
C VAL A 70 -32.29 -0.41 17.38
N GLU A 71 -31.78 -1.36 18.18
CA GLU A 71 -30.49 -2.00 17.92
C GLU A 71 -30.47 -2.73 16.56
N LEU A 72 -31.57 -3.38 16.17
CA LEU A 72 -31.71 -4.01 14.85
C LEU A 72 -31.84 -3.00 13.69
N GLY A 73 -32.04 -1.71 13.98
CA GLY A 73 -32.26 -0.67 12.99
C GLY A 73 -31.08 -0.47 12.02
N ILE A 74 -29.84 -0.57 12.51
CA ILE A 74 -28.64 -0.43 11.66
C ILE A 74 -28.56 -1.54 10.61
N TYR A 75 -28.90 -2.78 11.00
CA TYR A 75 -28.91 -3.93 10.10
C TYR A 75 -30.07 -3.88 9.11
N ARG A 76 -31.20 -3.29 9.50
CA ARG A 76 -32.31 -3.05 8.58
C ARG A 76 -31.95 -2.07 7.47
N ALA A 77 -31.28 -0.97 7.79
CA ALA A 77 -30.83 -0.01 6.79
C ALA A 77 -29.84 -0.66 5.81
N ALA A 78 -28.78 -1.28 6.34
CA ALA A 78 -27.78 -1.98 5.54
C ALA A 78 -28.38 -3.10 4.67
N TYR A 79 -29.38 -3.83 5.18
CA TYR A 79 -30.06 -4.87 4.41
C TYR A 79 -30.83 -4.29 3.21
N LEU A 80 -31.51 -3.15 3.39
CA LEU A 80 -32.25 -2.50 2.30
C LEU A 80 -31.28 -1.93 1.26
N ASP A 81 -30.18 -1.31 1.71
CA ASP A 81 -29.13 -0.81 0.81
C ASP A 81 -28.51 -1.96 0.00
N GLY A 82 -28.22 -3.08 0.65
CA GLY A 82 -27.70 -4.28 0.00
C GLY A 82 -28.66 -4.87 -1.04
N LEU A 83 -29.96 -4.90 -0.75
CA LEU A 83 -30.97 -5.38 -1.68
C LEU A 83 -31.11 -4.47 -2.90
N MET A 84 -31.16 -3.15 -2.70
CA MET A 84 -31.22 -2.18 -3.81
C MET A 84 -29.97 -2.24 -4.69
N ALA A 85 -28.79 -2.37 -4.08
CA ALA A 85 -27.53 -2.51 -4.79
C ALA A 85 -27.51 -3.81 -5.62
N LEU A 86 -27.97 -4.93 -5.07
CA LEU A 86 -28.02 -6.21 -5.76
C LEU A 86 -28.98 -6.17 -6.96
N GLU A 87 -30.18 -5.62 -6.79
CA GLU A 87 -31.15 -5.43 -7.88
C GLU A 87 -30.63 -4.53 -9.00
N SER A 88 -29.75 -3.58 -8.66
CA SER A 88 -29.12 -2.66 -9.61
C SER A 88 -27.84 -3.22 -10.24
N GLY A 89 -27.46 -4.47 -9.93
CA GLY A 89 -26.20 -5.09 -10.39
C GLY A 89 -24.93 -4.49 -9.76
N GLN A 90 -25.06 -3.68 -8.71
CA GLN A 90 -23.95 -3.07 -7.98
C GLN A 90 -23.41 -4.05 -6.92
N TYR A 91 -22.85 -5.17 -7.37
CA TYR A 91 -22.53 -6.28 -6.49
C TYR A 91 -21.52 -5.94 -5.38
N ALA A 92 -20.48 -5.14 -5.66
CA ALA A 92 -19.53 -4.70 -4.63
C ALA A 92 -20.20 -3.89 -3.50
N ALA A 93 -21.13 -2.99 -3.85
CA ALA A 93 -21.92 -2.23 -2.88
C ALA A 93 -22.87 -3.15 -2.08
N ALA A 94 -23.47 -4.13 -2.75
CA ALA A 94 -24.30 -5.14 -2.09
C ALA A 94 -23.52 -5.98 -1.09
N ILE A 95 -22.31 -6.44 -1.44
CA ILE A 95 -21.40 -7.17 -0.56
C ILE A 95 -21.05 -6.30 0.66
N SER A 96 -20.58 -5.07 0.43
CA SER A 96 -20.19 -4.14 1.49
C SER A 96 -21.31 -3.87 2.49
N ALA A 97 -22.57 -3.80 2.03
CA ALA A 97 -23.73 -3.59 2.88
C ALA A 97 -24.19 -4.87 3.62
N LEU A 98 -24.17 -6.04 2.98
CA LEU A 98 -24.70 -7.30 3.54
C LEU A 98 -23.70 -8.03 4.43
N GLU A 99 -22.39 -7.91 4.18
CA GLU A 99 -21.34 -8.64 4.88
C GLU A 99 -21.28 -8.37 6.40
N PRO A 100 -21.37 -7.12 6.89
CA PRO A 100 -21.47 -6.86 8.33
C PRO A 100 -22.70 -7.53 8.96
N ILE A 101 -23.82 -7.61 8.23
CA ILE A 101 -25.05 -8.26 8.73
C ILE A 101 -24.83 -9.75 8.90
N VAL A 102 -24.24 -10.43 7.91
CA VAL A 102 -24.01 -11.88 7.99
C VAL A 102 -22.97 -12.21 9.06
N ARG A 103 -21.95 -11.36 9.23
CA ARG A 103 -20.93 -11.50 10.27
C ARG A 103 -21.52 -11.34 11.68
N ASP A 104 -22.31 -10.29 11.89
CA ASP A 104 -22.76 -9.89 13.23
C ASP A 104 -24.12 -10.53 13.60
N LEU A 105 -24.95 -10.85 12.61
CA LEU A 105 -26.30 -11.44 12.73
C LEU A 105 -26.59 -12.45 11.59
N PRO A 106 -25.94 -13.63 11.57
CA PRO A 106 -26.06 -14.59 10.46
C PRO A 106 -27.48 -15.10 10.18
N GLY A 107 -28.39 -15.03 11.16
CA GLY A 107 -29.81 -15.40 11.03
C GLY A 107 -30.73 -14.27 10.57
N TYR A 108 -30.21 -13.09 10.22
CA TYR A 108 -31.02 -11.93 9.87
C TYR A 108 -31.62 -12.09 8.46
N LYS A 109 -32.90 -12.52 8.41
CA LYS A 109 -33.66 -12.71 7.18
C LYS A 109 -32.91 -13.63 6.20
N ASP A 110 -32.84 -13.23 4.94
CA ASP A 110 -32.14 -13.84 3.81
C ASP A 110 -30.83 -13.09 3.47
N ALA A 111 -30.23 -12.36 4.41
CA ALA A 111 -28.98 -11.64 4.16
C ALA A 111 -27.83 -12.57 3.70
N ALA A 112 -27.73 -13.77 4.28
CA ALA A 112 -26.71 -14.74 3.90
C ALA A 112 -26.84 -15.25 2.46
N PRO A 113 -28.01 -15.76 1.98
CA PRO A 113 -28.16 -16.13 0.59
C PRO A 113 -28.06 -14.94 -0.39
N LEU A 114 -28.50 -13.73 0.00
CA LEU A 114 -28.31 -12.53 -0.82
C LEU A 114 -26.82 -12.15 -0.94
N LEU A 115 -26.04 -12.26 0.13
CA LEU A 115 -24.59 -12.04 0.09
C LEU A 115 -23.90 -13.07 -0.82
N ALA A 116 -24.29 -14.34 -0.75
CA ALA A 116 -23.77 -15.39 -1.63
C ALA A 116 -24.12 -15.11 -3.10
N GLN A 117 -25.34 -14.66 -3.38
CA GLN A 117 -25.76 -14.24 -4.71
C GLN A 117 -24.95 -13.02 -5.20
N ALA A 118 -24.74 -12.03 -4.35
CA ALA A 118 -23.95 -10.85 -4.67
C ALA A 118 -22.50 -11.21 -5.01
N ARG A 119 -21.86 -12.09 -4.22
CA ARG A 119 -20.50 -12.58 -4.47
C ARG A 119 -20.39 -13.32 -5.81
N SER A 120 -21.30 -14.25 -6.08
CA SER A 120 -21.32 -14.98 -7.35
C SER A 120 -21.58 -14.06 -8.56
N GLY A 121 -22.48 -13.09 -8.42
CA GLY A 121 -22.73 -12.08 -9.45
C GLY A 121 -21.53 -11.17 -9.70
N TRP A 122 -20.81 -10.79 -8.63
CA TRP A 122 -19.58 -10.00 -8.72
C TRP A 122 -18.46 -10.76 -9.43
N GLU A 123 -18.23 -12.02 -9.06
CA GLU A 123 -17.25 -12.90 -9.69
C GLU A 123 -17.51 -13.04 -11.19
N ALA A 124 -18.76 -13.33 -11.59
CA ALA A 124 -19.12 -13.41 -13.01
C ALA A 124 -18.91 -12.08 -13.76
N ALA A 125 -19.22 -10.94 -13.14
CA ALA A 125 -19.02 -9.63 -13.73
C ALA A 125 -17.53 -9.30 -13.93
N LEU A 126 -16.69 -9.61 -12.93
CA LEU A 126 -15.24 -9.41 -13.00
C LEU A 126 -14.59 -10.30 -14.06
N LEU A 127 -15.04 -11.55 -14.21
CA LEU A 127 -14.53 -12.44 -15.26
C LEU A 127 -14.81 -11.90 -16.66
N ILE A 128 -16.05 -11.46 -16.90
CA ILE A 128 -16.45 -10.85 -18.18
C ILE A 128 -15.60 -9.60 -18.47
N GLU A 129 -15.38 -8.78 -17.45
CA GLU A 129 -14.58 -7.56 -17.57
C GLU A 129 -13.10 -7.87 -17.84
N ALA A 130 -12.52 -8.86 -17.14
CA ALA A 130 -11.15 -9.31 -17.39
C ALA A 130 -10.98 -9.81 -18.83
N ASP A 131 -11.89 -10.65 -19.31
CA ASP A 131 -11.87 -11.15 -20.69
C ASP A 131 -11.98 -10.02 -21.72
N ARG A 132 -12.92 -9.08 -21.51
CA ARG A 132 -13.10 -7.90 -22.35
C ARG A 132 -11.82 -7.07 -22.41
N ALA A 133 -11.25 -6.76 -21.24
CA ALA A 133 -10.09 -5.90 -21.10
C ALA A 133 -8.83 -6.53 -21.72
N GLU A 134 -8.62 -7.84 -21.57
CA GLU A 134 -7.53 -8.53 -22.27
C GLU A 134 -7.71 -8.50 -23.80
N MET A 135 -8.93 -8.69 -24.30
CA MET A 135 -9.23 -8.61 -25.73
C MET A 135 -8.98 -7.21 -26.31
N THR A 136 -9.22 -6.14 -25.55
CA THR A 136 -8.98 -4.76 -25.95
C THR A 136 -7.60 -4.23 -25.57
N ARG A 137 -6.75 -5.07 -24.93
CA ARG A 137 -5.42 -4.70 -24.40
C ARG A 137 -5.47 -3.59 -23.33
N GLU A 138 -6.59 -3.48 -22.60
CA GLU A 138 -6.74 -2.64 -21.40
C GLU A 138 -6.10 -3.34 -20.19
N TRP A 139 -4.78 -3.58 -20.23
CA TRP A 139 -4.07 -4.44 -19.27
C TRP A 139 -4.26 -4.05 -17.80
N LEU A 140 -4.33 -2.75 -17.50
CA LEU A 140 -4.61 -2.23 -16.16
C LEU A 140 -6.00 -2.65 -15.65
N ALA A 141 -7.01 -2.60 -16.52
CA ALA A 141 -8.38 -2.99 -16.17
C ALA A 141 -8.49 -4.52 -15.99
N ALA A 142 -7.82 -5.29 -16.86
CA ALA A 142 -7.73 -6.74 -16.74
C ALA A 142 -7.04 -7.15 -15.42
N GLU A 143 -5.90 -6.53 -15.09
CA GLU A 143 -5.20 -6.80 -13.83
C GLU A 143 -6.08 -6.51 -12.61
N ARG A 144 -6.79 -5.37 -12.60
CA ARG A 144 -7.70 -5.01 -11.49
C ARG A 144 -8.81 -6.04 -11.31
N SER A 145 -9.38 -6.50 -12.43
CA SER A 145 -10.46 -7.48 -12.39
C SER A 145 -9.98 -8.83 -11.90
N LEU A 146 -8.83 -9.31 -12.38
CA LEU A 146 -8.22 -10.56 -11.93
C LEU A 146 -7.71 -10.48 -10.48
N ALA A 147 -7.20 -9.33 -10.05
CA ALA A 147 -6.80 -9.11 -8.66
C ALA A 147 -8.01 -9.16 -7.72
N ALA A 148 -9.11 -8.52 -8.10
CA ALA A 148 -10.36 -8.60 -7.33
C ALA A 148 -10.92 -10.04 -7.28
N LEU A 149 -10.81 -10.81 -8.37
CA LEU A 149 -11.18 -12.24 -8.36
C LEU A 149 -10.29 -13.07 -7.43
N ALA A 150 -8.97 -12.86 -7.47
CA ALA A 150 -8.03 -13.54 -6.59
C ALA A 150 -8.22 -13.17 -5.11
N GLU A 151 -8.72 -11.97 -4.81
CA GLU A 151 -9.11 -11.58 -3.45
C GLU A 151 -10.38 -12.29 -2.97
N LEU A 152 -11.35 -12.54 -3.86
CA LEU A 152 -12.58 -13.26 -3.54
C LEU A 152 -12.34 -14.74 -3.25
N ASP A 153 -11.50 -15.39 -4.05
CA ASP A 153 -11.06 -16.77 -3.85
C ASP A 153 -9.54 -16.92 -4.07
N PRO A 154 -8.73 -16.70 -3.01
CA PRO A 154 -7.28 -16.89 -3.10
C PRO A 154 -6.84 -18.32 -3.38
N SER A 155 -7.75 -19.30 -3.30
CA SER A 155 -7.45 -20.71 -3.60
C SER A 155 -7.68 -21.08 -5.08
N ASP A 156 -8.25 -20.16 -5.87
CA ASP A 156 -8.38 -20.35 -7.31
C ASP A 156 -7.01 -20.23 -8.01
N GLU A 157 -6.41 -21.38 -8.27
CA GLU A 157 -5.12 -21.48 -8.95
C GLU A 157 -5.16 -20.97 -10.40
N ILE A 158 -6.32 -21.03 -11.07
CA ILE A 158 -6.46 -20.60 -12.47
C ILE A 158 -6.41 -19.07 -12.52
N ILE A 159 -7.20 -18.39 -11.69
CA ILE A 159 -7.22 -16.93 -11.61
C ILE A 159 -5.87 -16.41 -11.11
N THR A 160 -5.30 -17.04 -10.08
CA THR A 160 -4.01 -16.65 -9.54
C THR A 160 -2.89 -16.78 -10.59
N ALA A 161 -2.86 -17.88 -11.34
CA ALA A 161 -1.90 -18.08 -12.42
C ALA A 161 -2.11 -17.09 -13.58
N ARG A 162 -3.37 -16.80 -13.95
CA ARG A 162 -3.71 -15.82 -14.99
C ARG A 162 -3.26 -14.40 -14.61
N LEU A 163 -3.53 -13.97 -13.38
CA LEU A 163 -3.08 -12.68 -12.84
C LEU A 163 -1.56 -12.57 -12.85
N LYS A 164 -0.86 -13.64 -12.42
CA LYS A 164 0.60 -13.71 -12.40
C LYS A 164 1.19 -13.55 -13.81
N ALA A 165 0.67 -14.30 -14.77
CA ALA A 165 1.09 -14.21 -16.17
C ALA A 165 0.86 -12.81 -16.75
N LEU A 166 -0.34 -12.23 -16.54
CA LEU A 166 -0.66 -10.89 -17.02
C LEU A 166 0.28 -9.82 -16.45
N ARG A 167 0.56 -9.86 -15.14
CA ARG A 167 1.51 -8.95 -14.48
C ARG A 167 2.90 -9.04 -15.09
N ARG A 168 3.39 -10.26 -15.33
CA ARG A 168 4.72 -10.49 -15.90
C ARG A 168 4.82 -10.05 -17.37
N GLU A 169 3.79 -10.34 -18.17
CA GLU A 169 3.88 -10.24 -19.63
C GLU A 169 3.39 -8.89 -20.17
N HIS A 170 2.54 -8.18 -19.43
CA HIS A 170 1.85 -6.99 -19.93
C HIS A 170 1.98 -5.74 -19.06
N THR A 171 2.53 -5.84 -17.84
CA THR A 171 2.74 -4.65 -17.02
C THR A 171 3.96 -3.87 -17.51
N PRO A 172 3.82 -2.58 -17.86
CA PRO A 172 4.89 -1.85 -18.53
C PRO A 172 6.02 -1.38 -17.60
N PHE A 173 7.12 -0.95 -18.21
CA PHE A 173 8.19 -0.20 -17.57
C PHE A 173 8.15 1.28 -17.94
N LEU A 174 8.66 2.12 -17.05
CA LEU A 174 9.08 3.48 -17.40
C LEU A 174 10.55 3.47 -17.79
N ILE A 175 10.88 4.12 -18.89
CA ILE A 175 12.24 4.29 -19.36
C ILE A 175 12.49 5.78 -19.65
N GLY A 176 13.58 6.31 -19.09
CA GLY A 176 14.14 7.59 -19.52
C GLY A 176 15.08 7.36 -20.70
N ARG A 177 14.81 8.01 -21.84
CA ARG A 177 15.67 7.95 -23.03
C ARG A 177 15.66 9.28 -23.75
N ASP A 178 16.84 9.76 -24.18
CA ASP A 178 16.97 10.98 -24.98
C ASP A 178 16.27 12.20 -24.36
N SER A 179 16.33 12.32 -23.03
CA SER A 179 15.58 13.30 -22.19
C SER A 179 14.07 13.07 -22.08
N GLY A 180 13.47 12.18 -22.88
CA GLY A 180 12.06 11.83 -22.82
C GLY A 180 11.73 10.72 -21.82
N LEU A 181 10.44 10.60 -21.49
CA LEU A 181 9.85 9.52 -20.72
C LEU A 181 9.04 8.61 -21.64
N TYR A 182 9.33 7.32 -21.59
CA TYR A 182 8.66 6.30 -22.38
C TYR A 182 8.03 5.26 -21.47
N LEU A 183 6.91 4.72 -21.94
CA LEU A 183 6.26 3.54 -21.41
C LEU A 183 6.50 2.39 -22.39
N VAL A 184 7.06 1.29 -21.88
CA VAL A 184 7.51 0.16 -22.72
C VAL A 184 6.95 -1.15 -22.19
N SER A 185 6.47 -2.03 -23.07
CA SER A 185 6.01 -3.37 -22.70
C SER A 185 7.16 -4.31 -22.28
N PRO A 186 6.88 -5.36 -21.48
CA PRO A 186 7.83 -6.42 -21.13
C PRO A 186 8.63 -7.04 -22.27
N ASP A 187 8.00 -7.20 -23.42
CA ASP A 187 8.58 -7.78 -24.62
C ASP A 187 9.23 -6.75 -25.56
N LEU A 188 9.23 -5.47 -25.17
CA LEU A 188 9.76 -4.33 -25.93
C LEU A 188 9.09 -4.08 -27.29
N THR A 189 7.90 -4.66 -27.52
CA THR A 189 7.20 -4.50 -28.80
C THR A 189 6.26 -3.30 -28.85
N ASP A 190 5.83 -2.80 -27.68
CA ASP A 190 4.96 -1.65 -27.54
C ASP A 190 5.69 -0.56 -26.76
N GLU A 191 6.06 0.52 -27.46
CA GLU A 191 6.73 1.69 -26.89
C GLU A 191 5.88 2.93 -27.17
N ARG A 192 5.58 3.69 -26.12
CA ARG A 192 4.86 4.95 -26.21
C ARG A 192 5.63 6.07 -25.51
N LEU A 193 5.84 7.17 -26.22
CA LEU A 193 6.32 8.42 -25.62
C LEU A 193 5.23 9.01 -24.71
N ILE A 194 5.58 9.26 -23.45
CA ILE A 194 4.73 9.96 -22.47
C ILE A 194 4.98 11.46 -22.55
N THR A 195 6.24 11.89 -22.53
CA THR A 195 6.62 13.29 -22.69
C THR A 195 8.07 13.45 -23.10
N ASP A 196 8.36 14.44 -23.93
CA ASP A 196 9.69 14.97 -24.26
C ASP A 196 9.76 16.49 -24.00
N ALA A 197 8.73 17.05 -23.34
CA ALA A 197 8.59 18.48 -23.12
C ALA A 197 9.62 19.02 -22.11
N VAL A 198 10.11 18.16 -21.23
CA VAL A 198 11.14 18.42 -20.22
C VAL A 198 12.05 17.20 -20.12
N SER A 199 13.29 17.41 -19.67
CA SER A 199 14.16 16.28 -19.37
C SER A 199 13.57 15.44 -18.24
N VAL A 200 13.68 14.11 -18.36
CA VAL A 200 13.17 13.17 -17.36
C VAL A 200 14.30 12.37 -16.75
N SER A 201 14.33 12.35 -15.43
CA SER A 201 15.19 11.53 -14.59
C SER A 201 14.38 11.02 -13.39
N TRP A 202 14.76 9.87 -12.85
CA TRP A 202 14.12 9.20 -11.72
C TRP A 202 12.57 9.13 -11.77
N PRO A 203 11.96 8.62 -12.85
CA PRO A 203 10.52 8.48 -12.91
C PRO A 203 10.06 7.41 -11.90
N VAL A 204 8.93 7.65 -11.24
CA VAL A 204 8.30 6.71 -10.30
C VAL A 204 6.79 6.71 -10.49
N TRP A 205 6.22 5.50 -10.51
CA TRP A 205 4.78 5.29 -10.61
C TRP A 205 4.07 5.73 -9.33
N SER A 206 2.88 6.32 -9.48
CA SER A 206 1.91 6.37 -8.39
C SER A 206 1.42 4.94 -8.05
N PRO A 207 1.00 4.67 -6.80
CA PRO A 207 0.55 3.33 -6.39
C PRO A 207 -0.62 2.78 -7.23
N ASP A 208 -1.49 3.68 -7.71
CA ASP A 208 -2.65 3.37 -8.53
C ASP A 208 -2.34 3.30 -10.05
N ARG A 209 -1.08 3.56 -10.45
CA ARG A 209 -0.58 3.57 -11.83
C ARG A 209 -1.32 4.52 -12.78
N THR A 210 -1.82 5.63 -12.27
CA THR A 210 -2.50 6.66 -13.09
C THR A 210 -1.61 7.87 -13.33
N ARG A 211 -0.56 8.05 -12.52
CA ARG A 211 0.34 9.19 -12.56
C ARG A 211 1.79 8.77 -12.41
N ILE A 212 2.68 9.63 -12.86
CA ILE A 212 4.13 9.45 -12.80
C ILE A 212 4.72 10.73 -12.22
N ALA A 213 5.48 10.60 -11.14
CA ALA A 213 6.31 11.68 -10.62
C ALA A 213 7.74 11.49 -11.11
N PHE A 214 8.44 12.56 -11.45
CA PHE A 214 9.82 12.46 -11.93
C PHE A 214 10.60 13.75 -11.64
N VAL A 215 11.92 13.65 -11.69
CA VAL A 215 12.83 14.77 -11.54
C VAL A 215 13.28 15.22 -12.92
N SER A 216 13.15 16.51 -13.21
CA SER A 216 13.70 17.13 -14.41
C SER A 216 15.00 17.84 -14.07
N ILE A 217 16.05 17.56 -14.85
CA ILE A 217 17.41 18.06 -14.62
C ILE A 217 17.77 18.98 -15.79
N GLU A 218 18.09 20.23 -15.47
CA GLU A 218 18.59 21.16 -16.46
C GLU A 218 20.06 20.84 -16.76
N LEU A 219 20.37 20.35 -17.96
CA LEU A 219 21.73 19.89 -18.31
C LEU A 219 22.77 21.01 -18.25
N SER A 220 22.35 22.26 -18.44
CA SER A 220 23.22 23.43 -18.33
C SER A 220 23.55 23.80 -16.87
N THR A 221 22.71 23.39 -15.92
CA THR A 221 22.85 23.62 -14.48
C THR A 221 22.42 22.36 -13.71
N PRO A 222 23.21 21.27 -13.76
CA PRO A 222 22.77 19.94 -13.29
C PRO A 222 22.50 19.86 -11.78
N ASP A 223 22.91 20.86 -10.99
CA ASP A 223 22.58 20.99 -9.56
C ASP A 223 21.19 21.59 -9.32
N GLU A 224 20.54 22.10 -10.37
CA GLU A 224 19.18 22.63 -10.36
C GLU A 224 18.24 21.60 -10.99
N ALA A 225 17.38 21.01 -10.17
CA ALA A 225 16.36 20.10 -10.63
C ALA A 225 14.96 20.49 -10.12
N SER A 226 13.95 20.00 -10.82
CA SER A 226 12.55 20.27 -10.54
C SER A 226 11.75 18.97 -10.46
N LEU A 227 10.78 18.90 -9.55
CA LEU A 227 9.87 17.78 -9.41
C LEU A 227 8.62 18.03 -10.26
N TYR A 228 8.32 17.09 -11.15
CA TYR A 228 7.14 17.12 -12.00
C TYR A 228 6.19 15.96 -11.71
N LEU A 229 4.93 16.16 -12.07
CA LEU A 229 3.87 15.17 -12.10
C LEU A 229 3.24 15.17 -13.49
N ILE A 230 2.96 14.00 -14.02
CA ILE A 230 2.24 13.82 -15.29
C ILE A 230 1.31 12.62 -15.16
N ASP A 231 0.23 12.58 -15.93
CA ASP A 231 -0.57 11.36 -16.04
C ASP A 231 0.12 10.31 -16.93
N THR A 232 -0.40 9.08 -16.92
CA THR A 232 0.14 8.02 -17.77
C THR A 232 -0.18 8.20 -19.25
N GLU A 233 -1.13 9.04 -19.63
CA GLU A 233 -1.46 9.36 -21.01
C GLU A 233 -0.59 10.48 -21.60
N GLY A 234 0.28 11.09 -20.79
CA GLY A 234 1.14 12.21 -21.18
C GLY A 234 0.45 13.58 -21.09
N GLN A 235 -0.71 13.66 -20.44
CA GLN A 235 -1.44 14.91 -20.20
C GLN A 235 -1.17 15.43 -18.78
N ASP A 236 -1.63 16.66 -18.53
CA ASP A 236 -1.55 17.32 -17.22
C ASP A 236 -0.13 17.39 -16.61
N LEU A 237 0.88 17.61 -17.46
CA LEU A 237 2.24 17.88 -16.99
C LEU A 237 2.28 19.12 -16.09
N GLU A 238 2.69 18.92 -14.84
CA GLU A 238 2.65 19.92 -13.78
C GLU A 238 3.99 19.99 -13.03
N LEU A 239 4.50 21.21 -12.83
CA LEU A 239 5.64 21.49 -11.95
C LEU A 239 5.16 21.53 -10.49
N LEU A 240 5.66 20.62 -9.65
CA LEU A 240 5.32 20.54 -8.23
C LEU A 240 6.26 21.33 -7.33
N ALA A 241 7.57 21.26 -7.60
CA ALA A 241 8.59 21.91 -6.79
C ALA A 241 9.86 22.19 -7.60
N THR A 242 10.56 23.26 -7.24
CA THR A 242 11.89 23.61 -7.79
C THR A 242 12.96 23.44 -6.72
N GLY A 243 14.21 23.30 -7.12
CA GLY A 243 15.33 23.14 -6.18
C GLY A 243 15.25 21.80 -5.45
N VAL A 244 14.92 20.74 -6.18
CA VAL A 244 14.98 19.36 -5.66
C VAL A 244 16.33 18.75 -6.02
N THR A 245 16.73 17.68 -5.34
CA THR A 245 17.97 16.99 -5.71
C THR A 245 17.83 16.24 -7.05
N PRO A 246 18.81 16.34 -7.97
CA PRO A 246 18.81 15.59 -9.23
C PRO A 246 19.13 14.10 -9.06
N TYR A 247 19.61 13.68 -7.89
CA TYR A 247 20.24 12.36 -7.71
C TYR A 247 19.36 11.35 -6.97
N ARG A 248 18.11 11.69 -6.66
CA ARG A 248 17.22 10.83 -5.86
C ARG A 248 15.80 10.84 -6.40
N PRO A 249 15.14 9.67 -6.46
CA PRO A 249 13.73 9.63 -6.80
C PRO A 249 12.88 10.23 -5.68
N PRO A 250 11.75 10.87 -6.02
CA PRO A 250 10.70 11.13 -5.04
C PRO A 250 10.03 9.80 -4.64
N THR A 251 9.30 9.79 -3.53
CA THR A 251 8.58 8.61 -3.05
C THR A 251 7.13 8.93 -2.75
N TRP A 252 6.24 8.09 -3.27
CA TRP A 252 4.79 8.19 -3.05
C TRP A 252 4.39 7.67 -1.68
N SER A 253 3.44 8.33 -1.05
CA SER A 253 2.67 7.70 0.02
C SER A 253 1.89 6.50 -0.52
N PRO A 254 1.65 5.45 0.29
CA PRO A 254 0.92 4.26 -0.15
C PRO A 254 -0.50 4.56 -0.65
N ASP A 255 -1.12 5.63 -0.13
CA ASP A 255 -2.43 6.13 -0.55
C ASP A 255 -2.41 6.97 -1.84
N GLY A 256 -1.23 7.28 -2.39
CA GLY A 256 -1.08 8.08 -3.62
C GLY A 256 -1.45 9.56 -3.48
N THR A 257 -1.63 10.08 -2.26
CA THR A 257 -2.06 11.47 -2.01
C THR A 257 -0.90 12.45 -1.82
N ARG A 258 0.28 11.94 -1.48
CA ARG A 258 1.45 12.73 -1.08
C ARG A 258 2.73 12.21 -1.74
N LEU A 259 3.67 13.13 -1.94
CA LEU A 259 5.03 12.83 -2.39
C LEU A 259 6.03 13.36 -1.38
N VAL A 260 7.08 12.58 -1.13
CA VAL A 260 8.24 13.02 -0.35
C VAL A 260 9.44 13.10 -1.27
N TYR A 261 10.24 14.15 -1.11
CA TYR A 261 11.43 14.40 -1.91
C TYR A 261 12.52 15.07 -1.09
N THR A 262 13.76 15.00 -1.58
CA THR A 262 14.89 15.70 -0.97
C THR A 262 15.01 17.10 -1.57
N SER A 263 14.88 18.12 -0.72
CA SER A 263 14.89 19.54 -1.07
C SER A 263 16.29 20.14 -0.93
N LEU A 264 16.67 20.95 -1.93
CA LEU A 264 17.85 21.80 -1.97
C LEU A 264 17.50 23.28 -1.83
N ALA A 265 16.27 23.63 -1.41
CA ALA A 265 15.85 25.03 -1.27
C ALA A 265 16.74 25.83 -0.30
N GLY A 266 17.36 25.17 0.69
CA GLY A 266 18.29 25.77 1.63
C GLY A 266 19.78 25.61 1.26
N TRP A 267 20.09 25.12 0.05
CA TRP A 267 21.44 24.82 -0.41
C TRP A 267 21.98 25.90 -1.35
N ASP A 268 23.20 26.39 -1.06
CA ASP A 268 23.98 27.29 -1.90
C ASP A 268 25.04 26.48 -2.65
N ALA A 269 24.68 26.02 -3.87
CA ALA A 269 25.56 25.21 -4.71
C ALA A 269 26.90 25.91 -5.03
N PRO A 270 26.94 27.20 -5.44
CA PRO A 270 28.21 27.90 -5.69
C PRO A 270 29.17 27.91 -4.50
N ARG A 271 28.65 27.95 -3.26
CA ARG A 271 29.47 27.96 -2.05
C ARG A 271 29.67 26.57 -1.44
N ASN A 272 28.93 25.56 -1.90
CA ASN A 272 28.89 24.23 -1.31
C ASN A 272 28.54 24.28 0.19
N LEU A 273 27.51 25.08 0.53
CA LEU A 273 27.05 25.37 1.89
C LEU A 273 25.53 25.29 1.96
N GLY A 274 24.98 25.10 3.16
CA GLY A 274 23.54 25.16 3.41
C GLY A 274 22.99 23.89 4.04
N VAL A 275 21.71 23.64 3.80
CA VAL A 275 20.97 22.48 4.33
C VAL A 275 20.30 21.69 3.21
N ILE A 276 20.20 20.39 3.39
CA ILE A 276 19.45 19.45 2.57
C ILE A 276 18.38 18.82 3.46
N ASN A 277 17.12 19.05 3.11
CA ASN A 277 15.98 18.68 3.94
C ASN A 277 15.08 17.67 3.23
N ILE A 278 14.25 16.97 3.99
CA ILE A 278 13.16 16.17 3.43
C ILE A 278 11.90 17.04 3.39
N ALA A 279 11.32 17.20 2.20
CA ALA A 279 10.07 17.91 2.01
C ALA A 279 8.97 16.93 1.58
N MET A 280 7.74 17.23 2.01
CA MET A 280 6.54 16.50 1.61
C MET A 280 5.56 17.47 0.95
N ILE A 281 5.01 17.10 -0.20
CA ILE A 281 3.94 17.83 -0.87
C ILE A 281 2.64 17.03 -0.80
N ASP A 282 1.57 17.69 -0.37
CA ASP A 282 0.20 17.20 -0.50
C ASP A 282 -0.37 17.56 -1.87
N LEU A 283 -0.80 16.56 -2.64
CA LEU A 283 -1.15 16.76 -4.05
C LEU A 283 -2.52 17.43 -4.24
N ALA A 284 -3.40 17.39 -3.24
CA ALA A 284 -4.71 18.03 -3.33
C ALA A 284 -4.60 19.53 -3.03
N SER A 285 -3.90 19.87 -1.94
CA SER A 285 -3.76 21.25 -1.44
C SER A 285 -2.54 21.99 -1.98
N ARG A 286 -1.55 21.26 -2.52
CA ARG A 286 -0.23 21.77 -2.95
C ARG A 286 0.58 22.37 -1.80
N VAL A 287 0.22 22.06 -0.56
CA VAL A 287 0.99 22.48 0.61
C VAL A 287 2.27 21.66 0.68
N VAL A 288 3.40 22.35 0.77
CA VAL A 288 4.73 21.77 1.01
C VAL A 288 5.09 21.94 2.48
N THR A 289 5.51 20.84 3.11
CA THR A 289 5.94 20.78 4.52
C THR A 289 7.39 20.31 4.59
N ASP A 290 8.24 21.03 5.32
CA ASP A 290 9.58 20.56 5.69
C ASP A 290 9.47 19.59 6.88
N LEU A 291 9.94 18.36 6.69
CA LEU A 291 9.85 17.28 7.68
C LEU A 291 11.04 17.22 8.63
N THR A 292 12.14 17.94 8.32
CA THR A 292 13.42 17.83 9.02
C THR A 292 13.87 19.12 9.68
N GLY A 293 13.31 20.25 9.23
CA GLY A 293 13.57 21.57 9.79
C GLY A 293 15.06 21.89 9.84
N ASN A 294 15.50 22.47 10.96
CA ASN A 294 16.90 22.83 11.20
C ASN A 294 17.67 21.79 12.04
N GLU A 295 16.98 20.77 12.55
CA GLU A 295 17.58 19.77 13.45
C GLU A 295 18.41 18.75 12.67
N LEU A 296 17.94 18.36 11.48
CA LEU A 296 18.59 17.40 10.60
C LEU A 296 18.99 18.05 9.27
N THR A 297 20.03 18.87 9.34
CA THR A 297 20.45 19.74 8.23
C THR A 297 20.90 19.05 6.94
N HIS A 298 21.08 17.72 6.92
CA HIS A 298 21.52 16.96 5.75
C HIS A 298 20.82 15.60 5.65
N ALA A 299 19.49 15.65 5.61
CA ALA A 299 18.63 14.49 5.48
C ALA A 299 18.36 14.15 4.01
N ASN A 300 18.29 12.85 3.69
CA ASN A 300 18.06 12.37 2.34
C ASN A 300 17.51 10.93 2.30
N HIS A 301 17.10 10.48 1.10
CA HIS A 301 16.58 9.12 0.84
C HIS A 301 15.39 8.72 1.74
N ALA A 302 14.35 9.55 1.74
CA ALA A 302 13.14 9.27 2.48
C ALA A 302 12.24 8.23 1.78
N VAL A 303 11.75 7.26 2.55
CA VAL A 303 10.84 6.19 2.12
C VAL A 303 9.68 6.05 3.10
N TRP A 304 8.49 5.78 2.57
CA TRP A 304 7.29 5.57 3.38
C TRP A 304 7.25 4.17 3.99
N SER A 305 6.67 4.04 5.17
CA SER A 305 6.20 2.74 5.66
C SER A 305 5.08 2.22 4.76
N PRO A 306 4.90 0.89 4.63
CA PRO A 306 3.83 0.31 3.80
C PRO A 306 2.43 0.73 4.27
N THR A 307 2.28 1.05 5.55
CA THR A 307 1.05 1.58 6.17
C THR A 307 0.84 3.08 5.99
N GLY A 308 1.85 3.83 5.53
CA GLY A 308 1.75 5.26 5.27
C GLY A 308 1.71 6.15 6.52
N ASP A 309 2.02 5.59 7.70
CA ASP A 309 2.01 6.28 8.99
C ASP A 309 3.39 6.82 9.43
N ARG A 310 4.47 6.32 8.80
CA ARG A 310 5.86 6.64 9.13
C ARG A 310 6.68 6.90 7.87
N ILE A 311 7.77 7.66 8.04
CA ILE A 311 8.78 7.90 7.01
C ILE A 311 10.15 7.56 7.60
N ALA A 312 10.91 6.69 6.92
CA ALA A 312 12.31 6.43 7.23
C ALA A 312 13.21 7.26 6.31
N PHE A 313 14.30 7.79 6.83
CA PHE A 313 15.31 8.51 6.04
C PHE A 313 16.67 8.49 6.74
N VAL A 314 17.73 8.81 6.00
CA VAL A 314 19.07 8.95 6.57
C VAL A 314 19.44 10.42 6.69
N SER A 315 20.17 10.78 7.74
CA SER A 315 20.75 12.12 7.88
C SER A 315 22.21 12.01 8.24
N LYS A 316 23.03 12.91 7.68
CA LYS A 316 24.46 13.02 7.99
C LYS A 316 24.71 14.19 8.91
N ALA A 317 25.51 13.96 9.95
CA ALA A 317 26.08 15.08 10.69
C ALA A 317 26.93 15.92 9.73
N ALA A 318 26.78 17.25 9.78
CA ALA A 318 27.49 18.15 8.90
C ALA A 318 28.06 19.32 9.68
N SER A 319 29.28 19.71 9.34
CA SER A 319 29.95 20.89 9.90
C SER A 319 30.43 21.79 8.78
N THR A 320 30.10 23.09 8.89
CA THR A 320 30.57 24.10 7.96
C THR A 320 32.00 24.50 8.29
N VAL A 321 32.89 24.39 7.32
CA VAL A 321 34.28 24.86 7.41
C VAL A 321 34.40 26.19 6.69
N THR A 322 34.98 27.18 7.37
CA THR A 322 35.25 28.52 6.82
C THR A 322 36.75 28.75 6.66
N GLY A 323 37.16 29.59 5.70
CA GLY A 323 38.57 29.90 5.41
C GLY A 323 39.13 29.13 4.20
N SER A 324 40.44 28.85 4.19
CA SER A 324 41.08 28.08 3.12
C SER A 324 40.59 26.62 3.13
N GLY A 325 39.84 26.22 2.11
CA GLY A 325 39.14 24.92 2.07
C GLY A 325 37.68 24.98 2.53
N GLN A 326 37.00 26.09 2.29
CA GLN A 326 35.58 26.30 2.58
C GLN A 326 34.70 25.18 1.99
N GLY A 327 33.72 24.74 2.78
CA GLY A 327 32.73 23.74 2.37
C GLY A 327 32.15 22.99 3.57
N ILE A 328 31.34 21.97 3.30
CA ILE A 328 30.76 21.10 4.34
C ILE A 328 31.59 19.85 4.52
N ARG A 329 31.87 19.51 5.78
CA ARG A 329 32.41 18.22 6.19
C ARG A 329 31.31 17.37 6.77
N PHE A 330 31.07 16.23 6.13
CA PHE A 330 30.14 15.21 6.60
C PHE A 330 30.81 14.29 7.62
N GLY A 331 30.08 14.01 8.70
CA GLY A 331 30.41 13.00 9.70
C GLY A 331 29.62 11.71 9.45
N GLU A 332 29.34 11.00 10.53
CA GLU A 332 28.56 9.76 10.51
C GLU A 332 27.10 10.01 10.07
N SER A 333 26.51 8.97 9.50
CA SER A 333 25.08 8.94 9.15
C SER A 333 24.29 8.25 10.24
N SER A 334 23.08 8.73 10.49
CA SER A 334 22.09 8.09 11.34
C SER A 334 20.80 7.80 10.56
N LEU A 335 20.09 6.75 11.00
CA LEU A 335 18.75 6.41 10.52
C LEU A 335 17.71 7.12 11.40
N TYR A 336 16.74 7.76 10.77
CA TYR A 336 15.62 8.41 11.45
C TYR A 336 14.29 7.86 10.97
N ILE A 337 13.35 7.74 11.91
CA ILE A 337 11.94 7.44 11.66
C ILE A 337 11.10 8.62 12.15
N LEU A 338 10.32 9.20 11.24
CA LEU A 338 9.32 10.21 11.57
C LEU A 338 7.93 9.56 11.62
N THR A 339 7.24 9.70 12.75
CA THR A 339 5.84 9.29 12.92
C THR A 339 4.92 10.46 12.59
N LEU A 340 4.14 10.33 11.51
CA LEU A 340 3.41 11.47 10.93
C LEU A 340 2.28 11.99 11.82
N ARG A 341 1.64 11.12 12.60
CA ARG A 341 0.51 11.50 13.46
C ARG A 341 0.96 12.38 14.62
N THR A 342 2.14 12.12 15.18
CA THR A 342 2.65 12.76 16.39
C THR A 342 3.72 13.81 16.10
N GLY A 343 4.36 13.74 14.93
CA GLY A 343 5.58 14.49 14.63
C GLY A 343 6.81 13.95 15.35
N GLU A 344 6.71 12.78 16.01
CA GLU A 344 7.82 12.19 16.75
C GLU A 344 8.92 11.72 15.79
N LEU A 345 10.14 12.21 16.04
CA LEU A 345 11.34 11.91 15.28
C LEU A 345 12.30 11.06 16.13
N THR A 346 12.51 9.81 15.72
CA THR A 346 13.29 8.84 16.48
C THR A 346 14.54 8.45 15.69
N GLU A 347 15.71 8.61 16.31
CA GLU A 347 16.97 8.06 15.80
C GLU A 347 17.06 6.57 16.13
N LEU A 348 17.39 5.75 15.14
CA LEU A 348 17.56 4.31 15.28
C LEU A 348 18.99 3.88 14.93
N ALA A 349 19.43 2.80 15.57
CA ALA A 349 20.76 2.21 15.36
C ALA A 349 21.91 3.24 15.53
N ALA A 350 21.74 4.18 16.48
CA ALA A 350 22.71 5.23 16.77
C ALA A 350 24.08 4.62 17.12
N GLY A 351 25.12 5.05 16.39
CA GLY A 351 26.50 4.54 16.52
C GLY A 351 26.70 3.10 16.07
N GLN A 352 25.68 2.43 15.51
CA GLN A 352 25.78 1.08 14.93
C GLN A 352 25.89 1.11 13.40
N LEU A 353 25.52 2.22 12.76
CA LEU A 353 25.59 2.41 11.32
C LEU A 353 26.84 3.22 10.94
N THR A 354 27.66 2.67 10.06
CA THR A 354 28.80 3.39 9.48
C THR A 354 28.46 3.85 8.06
N ASP A 355 28.31 5.18 7.87
CA ASP A 355 27.99 5.83 6.59
C ASP A 355 26.77 5.20 5.86
N ALA A 356 25.65 5.10 6.59
CA ALA A 356 24.36 4.75 5.99
C ALA A 356 24.05 5.73 4.86
N TRP A 357 23.82 5.18 3.67
CA TRP A 357 23.62 5.94 2.45
C TRP A 357 22.16 5.94 2.01
N ARG A 358 21.46 4.81 2.09
CA ARG A 358 20.05 4.71 1.68
C ARG A 358 19.31 3.65 2.48
N VAL A 359 17.99 3.85 2.60
CA VAL A 359 17.07 2.91 3.23
C VAL A 359 16.00 2.45 2.25
N ALA A 360 15.49 1.23 2.44
CA ALA A 360 14.35 0.68 1.72
C ALA A 360 13.43 -0.08 2.68
N TRP A 361 12.20 0.40 2.84
CA TRP A 361 11.19 -0.26 3.66
C TRP A 361 10.63 -1.47 2.91
N SER A 362 10.47 -2.57 3.62
CA SER A 362 9.75 -3.74 3.12
C SER A 362 8.31 -3.35 2.76
N PRO A 363 7.80 -3.74 1.57
CA PRO A 363 6.42 -3.45 1.19
C PRO A 363 5.39 -4.27 1.99
N ALA A 364 5.81 -5.31 2.70
CA ALA A 364 4.92 -6.23 3.40
C ALA A 364 4.91 -6.08 4.93
N ASP A 365 5.96 -5.51 5.52
CA ASP A 365 6.14 -5.49 6.96
C ASP A 365 7.10 -4.39 7.44
N ASP A 366 7.40 -4.42 8.74
CA ASP A 366 8.18 -3.43 9.48
C ASP A 366 9.69 -3.66 9.41
N ARG A 367 10.19 -4.27 8.33
CA ARG A 367 11.62 -4.46 8.11
C ARG A 367 12.20 -3.38 7.17
N LEU A 368 13.43 -2.97 7.45
CA LEU A 368 14.18 -1.97 6.67
C LEU A 368 15.51 -2.54 6.20
N LEU A 369 15.78 -2.44 4.89
CA LEU A 369 17.13 -2.60 4.37
C LEU A 369 17.87 -1.28 4.48
N ILE A 370 19.11 -1.34 4.97
CA ILE A 370 20.00 -0.21 5.12
C ILE A 370 21.24 -0.50 4.29
N PHE A 371 21.51 0.36 3.31
CA PHE A 371 22.68 0.28 2.45
C PHE A 371 23.71 1.30 2.90
N SER A 372 24.91 0.83 3.21
CA SER A 372 26.00 1.62 3.80
C SER A 372 27.22 1.65 2.87
N ARG A 373 27.93 2.78 2.87
CA ARG A 373 29.12 3.00 2.03
C ARG A 373 30.35 3.23 2.89
N HIS A 374 31.21 2.25 3.05
CA HIS A 374 32.40 2.37 3.87
C HIS A 374 33.53 3.01 3.04
N ARG A 375 33.65 4.34 3.10
CA ARG A 375 34.66 5.10 2.32
C ARG A 375 36.01 5.18 3.02
N SER A 376 37.10 5.06 2.24
CA SER A 376 38.43 5.57 2.61
C SER A 376 38.76 6.92 1.95
N GLN A 377 38.31 7.21 0.72
CA GLN A 377 38.24 8.55 0.06
C GLN A 377 37.72 8.42 -1.40
N GLY A 378 36.68 9.16 -1.84
CA GLY A 378 36.25 9.23 -3.27
C GLY A 378 34.75 8.99 -3.54
N TYR A 379 34.27 9.16 -4.80
CA TYR A 379 32.85 8.97 -5.18
C TYR A 379 32.44 7.48 -5.20
N ASN A 380 33.37 6.59 -5.60
CA ASN A 380 33.18 5.15 -5.63
C ASN A 380 33.67 4.55 -4.30
N PRO A 381 32.80 3.99 -3.44
CA PRO A 381 33.22 3.42 -2.17
C PRO A 381 34.02 2.12 -2.42
N ASP A 382 35.10 1.93 -1.67
CA ASP A 382 35.91 0.70 -1.76
C ASP A 382 35.14 -0.53 -1.24
N LEU A 383 34.17 -0.29 -0.34
CA LEU A 383 33.46 -1.30 0.41
C LEU A 383 32.03 -0.83 0.71
N THR A 384 31.03 -1.70 0.52
CA THR A 384 29.63 -1.42 0.84
C THR A 384 29.03 -2.58 1.62
N SER A 385 27.94 -2.34 2.34
CA SER A 385 27.23 -3.40 3.05
C SER A 385 25.72 -3.20 3.07
N ILE A 386 25.00 -4.30 3.31
CA ILE A 386 23.55 -4.34 3.41
C ILE A 386 23.18 -4.92 4.78
N GLN A 387 22.42 -4.15 5.54
CA GLN A 387 21.91 -4.53 6.85
C GLN A 387 20.38 -4.60 6.82
N LEU A 388 19.82 -5.54 7.58
CA LEU A 388 18.39 -5.68 7.78
C LEU A 388 18.06 -5.28 9.22
N LEU A 389 17.25 -4.24 9.36
CA LEU A 389 16.68 -3.80 10.64
C LEU A 389 15.25 -4.34 10.76
N ASP A 390 15.00 -5.12 11.79
CA ASP A 390 13.66 -5.50 12.23
C ASP A 390 13.17 -4.47 13.26
N MET A 391 12.16 -3.67 12.90
CA MET A 391 11.69 -2.57 13.74
C MET A 391 10.97 -3.03 15.01
N ALA A 392 10.34 -4.20 15.00
CA ALA A 392 9.58 -4.72 16.14
C ALA A 392 10.51 -5.16 17.27
N SER A 393 11.64 -5.77 16.92
CA SER A 393 12.65 -6.24 17.87
C SER A 393 13.81 -5.27 18.08
N GLY A 394 14.02 -4.33 17.14
CA GLY A 394 15.21 -3.48 17.09
C GLY A 394 16.48 -4.22 16.66
N ASN A 395 16.36 -5.46 16.18
CA ASN A 395 17.51 -6.27 15.77
C ASN A 395 18.07 -5.78 14.44
N LEU A 396 19.36 -5.46 14.42
CA LEU A 396 20.12 -5.14 13.22
C LEU A 396 20.98 -6.34 12.83
N THR A 397 20.75 -6.88 11.63
CA THR A 397 21.44 -8.07 11.12
C THR A 397 22.26 -7.71 9.88
N GLU A 398 23.55 -8.05 9.88
CA GLU A 398 24.39 -7.93 8.70
C GLU A 398 24.00 -8.99 7.67
N MET A 399 23.52 -8.58 6.50
CA MET A 399 23.12 -9.50 5.43
C MET A 399 24.32 -9.88 4.56
N THR A 400 25.40 -9.11 4.60
CA THR A 400 26.60 -9.30 3.79
C THR A 400 27.83 -9.46 4.69
N PRO A 401 28.34 -10.69 4.90
CA PRO A 401 29.34 -10.95 5.94
C PRO A 401 30.67 -10.21 5.72
N ASP A 402 31.03 -9.95 4.45
CA ASP A 402 32.20 -9.18 4.08
C ASP A 402 31.77 -7.97 3.24
N PRO A 403 32.25 -6.75 3.54
CA PRO A 403 32.01 -5.61 2.69
C PRO A 403 32.61 -5.84 1.30
N THR A 404 31.79 -5.75 0.26
CA THR A 404 32.20 -5.89 -1.14
C THR A 404 31.64 -4.74 -1.97
N ASP A 405 31.96 -4.70 -3.26
CA ASP A 405 31.32 -3.77 -4.20
C ASP A 405 29.89 -4.23 -4.45
N LEU A 406 28.92 -3.65 -3.72
CA LEU A 406 27.51 -3.97 -3.82
C LEU A 406 26.75 -2.75 -4.28
N TRP A 407 25.73 -3.01 -5.08
CA TRP A 407 24.73 -2.04 -5.42
C TRP A 407 23.56 -2.10 -4.47
N MET A 408 22.80 -1.03 -4.47
CA MET A 408 21.66 -0.84 -3.61
C MET A 408 20.62 -1.95 -3.78
N PRO A 409 20.12 -2.54 -2.68
CA PRO A 409 19.13 -3.58 -2.75
C PRO A 409 17.72 -3.04 -3.06
N VAL A 410 16.90 -3.88 -3.67
CA VAL A 410 15.49 -3.64 -3.97
C VAL A 410 14.63 -4.81 -3.48
N TRP A 411 13.60 -4.52 -2.68
CA TRP A 411 12.63 -5.51 -2.22
C TRP A 411 11.81 -6.07 -3.38
N SER A 412 11.48 -7.37 -3.31
CA SER A 412 10.41 -7.96 -4.12
C SER A 412 9.07 -7.36 -3.70
N PRO A 413 8.05 -7.34 -4.59
CA PRO A 413 6.78 -6.69 -4.30
C PRO A 413 6.02 -7.27 -3.10
N ASP A 414 6.23 -8.55 -2.80
CA ASP A 414 5.67 -9.26 -1.66
C ASP A 414 6.50 -9.11 -0.36
N GLY A 415 7.64 -8.40 -0.40
CA GLY A 415 8.53 -8.16 0.74
C GLY A 415 9.22 -9.40 1.30
N THR A 416 9.10 -10.56 0.64
CA THR A 416 9.70 -11.81 1.12
C THR A 416 11.20 -11.89 0.78
N ARG A 417 11.61 -11.21 -0.31
CA ARG A 417 12.94 -11.25 -0.89
C ARG A 417 13.47 -9.86 -1.22
N PHE A 418 14.77 -9.75 -1.39
CA PHE A 418 15.38 -8.58 -1.99
C PHE A 418 16.50 -8.98 -2.94
N ALA A 419 16.74 -8.14 -3.95
CA ALA A 419 17.77 -8.34 -4.94
C ALA A 419 18.79 -7.20 -4.92
N PHE A 420 20.05 -7.52 -5.20
CA PHE A 420 21.14 -6.55 -5.32
C PHE A 420 22.20 -7.09 -6.28
N VAL A 421 23.06 -6.20 -6.79
CA VAL A 421 24.16 -6.58 -7.69
C VAL A 421 25.46 -6.57 -6.90
N GLU A 422 26.24 -7.63 -7.03
CA GLU A 422 27.63 -7.72 -6.56
C GLU A 422 28.59 -7.53 -7.73
N GLY A 423 29.52 -6.60 -7.55
CA GLY A 423 30.41 -6.06 -8.56
C GLY A 423 29.61 -5.47 -9.72
N ASN A 424 29.79 -6.06 -10.89
CA ASN A 424 29.11 -5.64 -12.11
C ASN A 424 28.54 -6.82 -12.90
N ARG A 425 28.36 -8.00 -12.30
CA ARG A 425 27.98 -9.22 -13.06
C ARG A 425 27.11 -10.21 -12.30
N VAL A 426 27.02 -10.09 -10.99
CA VAL A 426 26.33 -11.08 -10.16
C VAL A 426 25.07 -10.44 -9.60
N LEU A 427 23.91 -10.91 -10.05
CA LEU A 427 22.65 -10.58 -9.39
C LEU A 427 22.44 -11.57 -8.24
N ARG A 428 22.28 -11.05 -7.03
CA ARG A 428 21.97 -11.83 -5.82
C ARG A 428 20.53 -11.57 -5.43
N ILE A 429 19.80 -12.65 -5.13
CA ILE A 429 18.42 -12.63 -4.67
C ILE A 429 18.39 -13.38 -3.36
N ARG A 430 17.97 -12.71 -2.30
CA ARG A 430 18.01 -13.26 -0.96
C ARG A 430 16.66 -13.14 -0.28
N ASP A 431 16.31 -14.14 0.50
CA ASP A 431 15.16 -14.07 1.40
C ASP A 431 15.53 -13.27 2.66
N GLY A 432 14.56 -12.94 3.51
CA GLY A 432 14.84 -12.37 4.85
C GLY A 432 15.72 -13.22 5.77
N GLY A 433 16.09 -14.44 5.37
CA GLY A 433 16.94 -15.40 6.10
C GLY A 433 18.29 -15.70 5.40
N PRO A 434 18.85 -16.92 5.55
CA PRO A 434 20.14 -17.31 4.95
C PRO A 434 20.03 -17.84 3.51
N GLY A 435 18.81 -18.04 2.98
CA GLY A 435 18.60 -18.54 1.62
C GLY A 435 18.97 -17.49 0.56
N GLU A 436 19.77 -17.89 -0.42
CA GLU A 436 20.28 -16.98 -1.45
C GLU A 436 20.48 -17.64 -2.80
N VAL A 437 20.04 -16.95 -3.86
CA VAL A 437 20.18 -17.33 -5.26
C VAL A 437 21.16 -16.37 -5.93
N TRP A 438 22.08 -16.95 -6.72
CA TRP A 438 23.17 -16.24 -7.38
C TRP A 438 23.02 -16.39 -8.89
N VAL A 439 22.94 -15.29 -9.60
CA VAL A 439 22.80 -15.26 -11.06
C VAL A 439 24.03 -14.59 -11.67
N ASN A 440 24.87 -15.38 -12.33
CA ASN A 440 26.01 -14.86 -13.10
C ASN A 440 25.56 -14.42 -14.48
N LEU A 441 25.77 -13.15 -14.81
CA LEU A 441 25.39 -12.57 -16.11
C LEU A 441 26.56 -12.66 -17.10
N PRO A 442 26.31 -12.88 -18.42
CA PRO A 442 27.35 -13.01 -19.43
C PRO A 442 28.13 -11.73 -19.74
N THR A 443 27.52 -10.55 -19.59
CA THR A 443 28.15 -9.24 -19.77
C THR A 443 28.04 -8.41 -18.49
N PRO A 444 28.88 -7.36 -18.34
CA PRO A 444 28.70 -6.38 -17.28
C PRO A 444 27.30 -5.75 -17.27
N ILE A 445 26.75 -5.63 -16.08
CA ILE A 445 25.50 -4.98 -15.73
C ILE A 445 25.77 -3.81 -14.78
N SER A 446 24.79 -2.93 -14.67
CA SER A 446 24.71 -1.90 -13.64
C SER A 446 24.08 -2.48 -12.35
N GLY A 447 24.00 -1.67 -11.29
CA GLY A 447 23.21 -1.98 -10.10
C GLY A 447 21.72 -1.71 -10.20
N MET A 448 21.24 -1.27 -11.36
CA MET A 448 19.85 -0.92 -11.57
C MET A 448 19.04 -2.18 -11.83
N VAL A 449 18.20 -2.53 -10.86
CA VAL A 449 17.36 -3.73 -10.86
C VAL A 449 15.92 -3.33 -10.57
N SER A 450 14.97 -3.93 -11.27
CA SER A 450 13.53 -3.79 -11.00
C SER A 450 12.84 -5.14 -11.04
N TRP A 451 12.05 -5.44 -10.01
CA TRP A 451 11.24 -6.66 -9.94
C TRP A 451 10.01 -6.56 -10.82
N SER A 452 9.58 -7.68 -11.38
CA SER A 452 8.23 -7.82 -11.93
C SER A 452 7.20 -7.70 -10.81
N PRO A 453 5.99 -7.18 -11.10
CA PRO A 453 4.96 -6.99 -10.07
C PRO A 453 4.57 -8.29 -9.38
N ASP A 454 4.66 -9.42 -10.07
CA ASP A 454 4.38 -10.74 -9.51
C ASP A 454 5.59 -11.38 -8.78
N GLY A 455 6.73 -10.70 -8.74
CA GLY A 455 7.97 -11.17 -8.12
C GLY A 455 8.64 -12.36 -8.81
N SER A 456 8.19 -12.78 -10.00
CA SER A 456 8.76 -13.95 -10.69
C SER A 456 9.93 -13.62 -11.62
N ALA A 457 10.19 -12.34 -11.89
CA ALA A 457 11.27 -11.92 -12.77
C ALA A 457 11.89 -10.60 -12.31
N LEU A 458 13.07 -10.29 -12.86
CA LEU A 458 13.72 -8.99 -12.70
C LEU A 458 14.25 -8.49 -14.04
N ILE A 459 14.16 -7.18 -14.26
CA ILE A 459 15.00 -6.50 -15.23
C ILE A 459 16.28 -6.05 -14.56
N VAL A 460 17.39 -6.33 -15.22
CA VAL A 460 18.73 -5.90 -14.84
C VAL A 460 19.34 -5.17 -16.03
N THR A 461 19.76 -3.93 -15.84
CA THR A 461 20.22 -3.11 -16.96
C THR A 461 21.73 -3.08 -17.10
N SER A 462 22.23 -2.93 -18.33
CA SER A 462 23.65 -2.64 -18.56
C SER A 462 23.94 -1.14 -18.57
N THR A 463 25.12 -0.73 -18.13
CA THR A 463 25.57 0.66 -18.26
C THR A 463 26.20 0.97 -19.61
N ALA A 464 26.58 -0.05 -20.38
CA ALA A 464 27.32 0.09 -21.63
C ALA A 464 26.43 -0.25 -22.82
N GLU A 465 26.37 0.62 -23.82
CA GLU A 465 25.53 0.43 -25.03
C GLU A 465 25.92 -0.84 -25.80
N GLU A 466 27.18 -1.28 -25.70
CA GLU A 466 27.68 -2.51 -26.32
C GLU A 466 27.24 -3.80 -25.60
N HIS A 467 26.52 -3.69 -24.49
CA HIS A 467 26.11 -4.83 -23.67
C HIS A 467 24.60 -4.85 -23.48
N PRO A 468 23.95 -6.02 -23.68
CA PRO A 468 22.52 -6.11 -23.50
C PRO A 468 22.17 -5.97 -22.01
N SER A 469 20.97 -5.46 -21.76
CA SER A 469 20.28 -5.66 -20.49
C SER A 469 19.70 -7.07 -20.42
N TYR A 470 19.12 -7.48 -19.30
CA TYR A 470 18.59 -8.83 -19.14
C TYR A 470 17.26 -8.85 -18.41
N LEU A 471 16.34 -9.67 -18.92
CA LEU A 471 15.22 -10.20 -18.15
C LEU A 471 15.66 -11.51 -17.50
N VAL A 472 15.61 -11.57 -16.17
CA VAL A 472 15.95 -12.74 -15.38
C VAL A 472 14.66 -13.33 -14.80
N ALA A 473 14.21 -14.47 -15.34
CA ALA A 473 13.04 -15.18 -14.83
C ALA A 473 13.46 -16.22 -13.77
N LEU A 474 12.66 -16.33 -12.70
CA LEU A 474 12.90 -17.14 -11.50
C LEU A 474 11.97 -18.36 -11.44
N ASP A 475 11.62 -18.93 -12.59
CA ASP A 475 10.67 -20.04 -12.68
C ASP A 475 11.17 -21.31 -11.97
N ASP A 476 10.24 -22.21 -11.64
CA ASP A 476 10.52 -23.50 -10.97
C ASP A 476 11.45 -24.42 -11.78
N GLY A 477 11.57 -24.19 -13.09
CA GLY A 477 12.47 -24.89 -13.99
C GLY A 477 13.93 -24.42 -13.94
N GLY A 478 14.24 -23.41 -13.11
CA GLY A 478 15.55 -22.79 -12.97
C GLY A 478 15.62 -21.38 -13.54
N ILE A 479 16.78 -20.74 -13.38
CA ILE A 479 16.97 -19.33 -13.71
C ILE A 479 17.18 -19.16 -15.22
N GLN A 480 16.26 -18.46 -15.89
CA GLN A 480 16.42 -18.07 -17.30
C GLN A 480 16.91 -16.64 -17.42
N ARG A 481 17.76 -16.39 -18.43
CA ARG A 481 18.39 -15.08 -18.69
C ARG A 481 18.15 -14.73 -20.15
N THR A 482 17.24 -13.82 -20.40
CA THR A 482 16.90 -13.36 -21.75
C THR A 482 17.57 -12.01 -21.98
N PRO A 483 18.52 -11.89 -22.92
CA PRO A 483 19.08 -10.59 -23.30
C PRO A 483 17.99 -9.67 -23.82
N LEU A 484 18.02 -8.42 -23.38
CA LEU A 484 17.13 -7.34 -23.81
C LEU A 484 17.98 -6.19 -24.35
N GLU A 485 17.72 -5.80 -25.60
CA GLU A 485 18.21 -4.56 -26.16
C GLU A 485 17.29 -3.44 -25.68
N LEU A 486 17.51 -2.95 -24.46
CA LEU A 486 16.76 -1.82 -23.91
C LEU A 486 17.37 -0.52 -24.46
N PRO A 487 16.69 0.22 -25.35
CA PRO A 487 17.15 1.54 -25.74
C PRO A 487 16.86 2.47 -24.56
N PHE A 488 17.83 2.67 -23.68
CA PHE A 488 17.74 3.65 -22.60
C PHE A 488 19.06 4.39 -22.45
N THR A 489 18.98 5.64 -22.02
CA THR A 489 20.17 6.46 -21.81
C THR A 489 20.71 6.18 -20.42
N SER A 490 21.86 5.51 -20.33
CA SER A 490 22.54 5.22 -19.05
C SER A 490 23.41 6.37 -18.55
N ASP A 491 23.25 7.58 -19.11
CA ASP A 491 24.11 8.71 -18.76
C ASP A 491 24.04 9.02 -17.25
N ARG A 492 25.17 9.46 -16.69
CA ARG A 492 25.35 9.66 -15.25
C ARG A 492 24.38 10.66 -14.61
N TYR A 493 23.80 11.57 -15.39
CA TYR A 493 22.92 12.66 -14.98
C TYR A 493 21.44 12.38 -15.30
N LEU A 494 21.11 11.74 -16.42
CA LEU A 494 19.73 11.42 -16.82
C LEU A 494 19.33 9.96 -16.55
N GLY A 495 20.28 9.10 -16.21
CA GLY A 495 20.09 7.67 -16.04
C GLY A 495 19.27 7.33 -14.80
N ALA A 496 18.05 6.86 -15.03
CA ALA A 496 17.22 6.23 -14.02
C ALA A 496 17.02 4.74 -14.36
N PRO A 497 17.04 3.84 -13.36
CA PRO A 497 16.68 2.45 -13.58
C PRO A 497 15.30 2.37 -14.21
N PRO A 498 15.10 1.58 -15.29
CA PRO A 498 13.77 1.23 -15.75
C PRO A 498 12.91 0.79 -14.57
N GLN A 499 11.75 1.41 -14.40
CA GLN A 499 10.84 1.08 -13.31
C GLN A 499 9.74 0.18 -13.86
N TRP A 500 9.80 -1.12 -13.53
CA TRP A 500 8.66 -1.99 -13.73
C TRP A 500 7.53 -1.47 -12.84
N SER A 501 6.35 -1.30 -13.42
CA SER A 501 5.19 -0.81 -12.67
C SER A 501 4.98 -1.62 -11.39
N ALA A 502 4.68 -0.94 -10.28
CA ALA A 502 4.36 -1.60 -9.02
C ALA A 502 3.08 -2.45 -9.11
N VAL A 503 2.88 -3.32 -8.12
CA VAL A 503 1.58 -3.99 -7.92
C VAL A 503 0.53 -2.93 -7.64
N ASN A 504 -0.52 -2.93 -8.44
CA ASN A 504 -1.69 -2.11 -8.17
C ASN A 504 -2.58 -2.88 -7.19
N PRO A 505 -2.79 -2.40 -5.95
CA PRO A 505 -3.77 -3.06 -5.08
C PRO A 505 -5.16 -2.94 -5.72
N ALA A 506 -5.96 -4.01 -5.67
CA ALA A 506 -7.28 -4.05 -6.31
C ALA A 506 -8.23 -2.97 -5.77
N SER A 507 -7.94 -2.46 -4.57
CA SER A 507 -8.58 -1.30 -3.96
C SER A 507 -7.55 -0.23 -3.62
N PRO A 508 -7.87 1.08 -3.77
CA PRO A 508 -7.10 2.08 -3.05
C PRO A 508 -7.14 1.68 -1.58
N LEU A 509 -5.97 1.48 -0.96
CA LEU A 509 -5.87 1.32 0.48
C LEU A 509 -6.74 2.42 1.08
N SER A 510 -7.83 2.03 1.74
CA SER A 510 -8.69 3.01 2.39
C SER A 510 -7.77 3.85 3.28
N PRO A 511 -7.85 5.19 3.24
CA PRO A 511 -7.07 5.99 4.17
C PRO A 511 -7.38 5.50 5.58
N PRO A 512 -6.44 5.50 6.52
CA PRO A 512 -6.80 5.39 7.92
C PRO A 512 -7.89 6.44 8.15
N THR A 513 -9.09 5.97 8.50
CA THR A 513 -10.22 6.83 8.76
C THR A 513 -9.80 7.72 9.92
N VAL A 514 -9.63 9.02 9.66
CA VAL A 514 -9.43 10.01 10.72
C VAL A 514 -10.79 10.17 11.42
N ALA A 515 -11.14 9.20 12.26
CA ALA A 515 -12.12 9.40 13.30
C ALA A 515 -11.44 10.22 14.40
N GLY A 516 -11.40 11.54 14.20
CA GLY A 516 -10.79 12.48 15.14
C GLY A 516 -10.62 13.85 14.53
N THR A 517 -11.60 14.71 14.78
CA THR A 517 -11.63 16.16 14.54
C THR A 517 -10.29 16.83 14.26
N ALA A 518 -10.19 17.51 13.11
CA ALA A 518 -9.32 18.65 12.80
C ALA A 518 -7.98 18.68 13.56
N LEU A 519 -6.94 18.09 12.96
CA LEU A 519 -5.56 18.43 13.33
C LEU A 519 -5.31 19.87 12.91
N ASP A 520 -5.32 20.72 13.92
CA ASP A 520 -5.01 22.14 13.89
C ASP A 520 -3.63 22.35 13.25
N SER A 521 -3.58 23.19 12.22
CA SER A 521 -2.39 23.53 11.43
C SER A 521 -1.27 24.20 12.27
N ALA A 522 -1.52 24.41 13.57
CA ALA A 522 -0.61 25.04 14.51
C ALA A 522 0.39 24.08 15.18
N ALA A 523 0.21 22.75 15.08
CA ALA A 523 1.10 21.79 15.73
C ALA A 523 2.40 21.49 14.95
N ILE A 524 2.43 21.78 13.65
CA ILE A 524 3.62 21.56 12.79
C ILE A 524 4.54 22.80 12.79
N ALA A 525 4.10 23.93 13.34
CA ALA A 525 4.84 25.20 13.33
C ALA A 525 5.53 25.55 14.66
N ARG A 526 5.87 24.58 15.52
CA ARG A 526 6.63 24.83 16.75
C ARG A 526 7.88 24.00 16.86
#